data_AF-A0AA88PWG1-F1
#
_entry.id   AF-A0AA88PWG1-F1
#
_cell.length_a   1.000
_cell.length_b   1.000
_cell.length_c   1.000
_cell.angle_alpha   90.00
_cell.angle_beta   90.00
_cell.angle_gamma   90.00
#
_symmetry.space_group_name_H-M   'P 1'
#
loop_
_entity.id
_entity.type
_entity.pdbx_description
1 polymer ?
#
loop_
_entity_poly.entity_id
_entity_poly.type
_entity_poly.pdbx_seq_one_letter_code
_entity_poly.pdbx_strand_id
1 'polypeptide(L)'
;MIPGSWKLLKNKDVPAQSAPVDCGVFMLMYALYMALNWEFDFTQHDMAHIRIWWVNLLLSKMTHARKKQRTSATVEACKEEAEEI
;
A
#
# COMPACT_ATOMS: atom_id res chain seq x y z
N MET A 1 1.25 -34.69 10.86
CA MET A 1 1.86 -33.38 10.56
C MET A 1 2.23 -32.76 11.89
N ILE A 2 3.52 -32.61 12.21
CA ILE A 2 3.96 -31.92 13.43
C ILE A 2 4.09 -30.44 13.05
N PRO A 3 3.33 -29.51 13.68
CA PRO A 3 3.51 -28.09 13.43
C PRO A 3 4.96 -27.69 13.71
N GLY A 4 5.56 -26.84 12.86
CA GLY A 4 6.90 -26.31 13.09
C GLY A 4 7.03 -25.55 14.41
N SER A 5 8.25 -25.24 14.84
CA SER A 5 8.53 -24.50 16.08
C SER A 5 8.21 -23.01 15.93
N TRP A 6 6.92 -22.69 15.99
CA TRP A 6 6.44 -21.31 16.01
C TRP A 6 6.93 -20.60 17.26
N LYS A 7 7.53 -19.42 17.07
CA LYS A 7 7.91 -18.51 18.15
C LYS A 7 6.98 -17.32 18.12
N LEU A 8 6.34 -17.05 19.26
CA LEU A 8 5.61 -15.81 19.46
C LEU A 8 6.60 -14.68 19.72
N LEU A 9 6.66 -13.72 18.80
CA LEU A 9 7.40 -12.49 19.01
C LEU A 9 6.50 -11.50 19.75
N LYS A 10 6.87 -11.18 21.00
CA LYS A 10 6.18 -10.17 21.80
C LYS A 10 6.99 -8.87 21.71
N ASN A 11 6.64 -8.04 20.73
CA ASN A 11 7.26 -6.73 20.61
C ASN A 11 6.77 -5.85 21.76
N LYS A 12 7.71 -5.36 22.55
CA LYS A 12 7.48 -4.27 23.50
C LYS A 12 7.64 -2.97 22.71
N ASP A 13 6.89 -1.94 23.09
CA ASP A 13 7.02 -0.59 22.50
C ASP A 13 6.53 -0.44 21.04
N VAL A 14 5.53 -1.22 20.64
CA VAL A 14 4.83 -1.00 19.36
C VAL A 14 3.88 0.19 19.50
N PRO A 15 3.90 1.17 18.57
CA PRO A 15 2.96 2.29 18.60
C PRO A 15 1.52 1.80 18.66
N ALA A 16 0.71 2.29 19.59
CA ALA A 16 -0.70 1.91 19.71
C ALA A 16 -1.61 3.06 19.30
N GLN A 17 -2.71 2.74 18.60
CA GLN A 17 -3.74 3.74 18.30
C GLN A 17 -4.46 4.14 19.60
N SER A 18 -4.79 5.41 19.74
CA SER A 18 -5.64 5.92 20.82
C SER A 18 -7.07 6.23 20.36
N ALA A 19 -7.28 6.40 19.04
CA ALA A 19 -8.58 6.69 18.44
C ALA A 19 -9.12 5.49 17.64
N PRO A 20 -10.45 5.28 17.55
CA PRO A 20 -11.03 4.11 16.89
C PRO A 20 -10.91 4.12 15.35
N VAL A 21 -10.51 5.25 14.74
CA VAL A 21 -10.54 5.47 13.28
C VAL A 21 -9.20 5.17 12.57
N ASP A 22 -8.13 4.96 13.34
CA ASP A 22 -6.77 4.85 12.78
C ASP A 22 -6.27 3.40 12.66
N CYS A 23 -7.05 2.40 13.09
CA CYS A 23 -6.63 0.99 13.07
C CYS A 23 -6.12 0.53 11.71
N GLY A 24 -6.83 0.87 10.63
CA GLY A 24 -6.41 0.51 9.28
C GLY A 24 -5.09 1.15 8.86
N VAL A 25 -4.84 2.40 9.26
CA VAL A 25 -3.60 3.11 8.94
C VAL A 25 -2.42 2.55 9.75
N PHE A 26 -2.63 2.23 11.04
CA PHE A 26 -1.64 1.53 11.85
C PHE A 26 -1.27 0.17 11.24
N MET A 27 -2.24 -0.62 10.79
CA MET A 27 -1.97 -1.91 10.14
C MET A 27 -1.14 -1.77 8.86
N LEU A 28 -1.41 -0.74 8.05
CA LEU A 28 -0.60 -0.44 6.85
C LEU A 28 0.84 -0.08 7.22
N MET A 29 1.02 0.75 8.26
CA MET A 29 2.35 1.13 8.74
C MET A 29 3.11 -0.06 9.32
N TYR A 30 2.45 -0.92 10.10
CA TYR A 30 3.06 -2.15 10.58
C TYR A 30 3.55 -3.03 9.43
N ALA A 31 2.70 -3.26 8.43
CA ALA A 31 3.06 -4.08 7.27
C ALA A 31 4.25 -3.50 6.50
N LEU A 32 4.25 -2.18 6.26
CA LEU A 32 5.35 -1.49 5.58
C LEU A 32 6.68 -1.64 6.33
N TYR A 33 6.68 -1.34 7.62
CA TYR A 33 7.90 -1.36 8.44
C TYR A 33 8.43 -2.78 8.63
N MET A 34 7.55 -3.76 8.85
CA MET A 34 7.94 -5.17 8.91
C MET A 34 8.52 -5.66 7.58
N ALA A 35 7.91 -5.29 6.44
CA ALA A 35 8.39 -5.68 5.13
C ALA A 35 9.78 -5.10 4.79
N LEU A 36 10.09 -3.92 5.34
CA LEU A 36 11.38 -3.23 5.15
C LEU A 36 12.37 -3.49 6.29
N ASN A 37 11.98 -4.26 7.31
CA ASN A 37 12.75 -4.50 8.53
C ASN A 37 13.20 -3.18 9.21
N TRP A 38 12.27 -2.23 9.30
CA TRP A 38 12.46 -0.94 9.98
C TRP A 38 11.92 -0.98 11.41
N GLU A 39 12.52 -0.17 12.28
CA GLU A 39 12.00 0.09 13.63
C GLU A 39 10.80 1.03 13.56
N PHE A 40 9.75 0.76 14.33
CA PHE A 40 8.58 1.62 14.37
C PHE A 40 8.91 2.95 15.08
N ASP A 41 8.90 4.06 14.34
CA ASP A 41 9.16 5.41 14.85
C ASP A 41 7.94 6.35 14.69
N PHE A 42 6.85 5.87 14.08
CA PHE A 42 5.63 6.64 13.91
C PHE A 42 4.76 6.65 15.17
N THR A 43 3.94 7.69 15.31
CA THR A 43 3.05 7.88 16.45
C THR A 43 1.60 8.16 16.01
N GLN A 44 0.68 8.18 16.98
CA GLN A 44 -0.71 8.59 16.75
C GLN A 44 -0.83 10.00 16.16
N HIS A 45 0.11 10.91 16.46
CA HIS A 45 0.07 12.29 15.95
C HIS A 45 0.37 12.37 14.45
N ASP A 46 1.01 11.34 13.89
CA ASP A 46 1.39 11.29 12.47
C ASP A 46 0.24 10.83 11.57
N MET A 47 -0.85 10.28 12.13
CA MET A 47 -1.92 9.62 11.37
C MET A 47 -2.56 10.50 10.30
N ALA A 48 -2.73 11.79 10.57
CA ALA A 48 -3.29 12.73 9.58
C ALA A 48 -2.38 12.85 8.34
N HIS A 49 -1.07 13.01 8.55
CA HIS A 49 -0.09 13.13 7.47
C HIS A 49 0.11 11.81 6.73
N ILE A 50 0.21 10.71 7.46
CA ILE A 50 0.36 9.36 6.90
C ILE A 50 -0.85 9.00 6.02
N ARG A 51 -2.07 9.34 6.47
CA ARG A 51 -3.30 9.10 5.70
C ARG A 51 -3.27 9.84 4.36
N ILE A 52 -2.88 11.11 4.36
CA ILE A 52 -2.74 11.90 3.13
C ILE A 52 -1.65 11.31 2.22
N TRP A 53 -0.52 10.89 2.78
CA TRP A 53 0.56 10.26 2.03
C TRP A 53 0.10 8.98 1.31
N TRP A 54 -0.60 8.07 2.02
CA TRP A 54 -1.14 6.84 1.43
C TRP A 54 -2.17 7.14 0.33
N VAL A 55 -3.07 8.10 0.54
CA VAL A 55 -4.07 8.50 -0.46
C VAL A 55 -3.39 9.04 -1.72
N ASN A 56 -2.39 9.92 -1.57
CA ASN A 56 -1.65 10.46 -2.70
C ASN A 56 -0.89 9.37 -3.46
N LEU A 57 -0.29 8.42 -2.74
CA LEU A 57 0.37 7.26 -3.36
C LEU A 57 -0.64 6.44 -4.18
N LEU A 58 -1.78 6.07 -3.59
CA LEU A 58 -2.82 5.29 -4.27
C LEU A 58 -3.37 6.01 -5.51
N LEU A 59 -3.72 7.30 -5.37
CA LEU A 59 -4.23 8.10 -6.49
C LEU A 59 -3.18 8.28 -7.59
N SER A 60 -1.90 8.46 -7.24
CA SER A 60 -0.84 8.50 -8.23
C SER A 60 -0.77 7.19 -9.02
N LYS A 61 -0.77 6.02 -8.36
CA LYS A 61 -0.67 4.74 -9.06
C LYS A 61 -1.92 4.43 -9.88
N MET A 62 -3.11 4.76 -9.38
CA MET A 62 -4.38 4.58 -10.09
C MET A 62 -4.48 5.46 -11.34
N THR A 63 -4.06 6.72 -11.25
CA THR A 63 -4.04 7.63 -12.41
C THR A 63 -3.07 7.15 -13.49
N HIS A 64 -1.89 6.64 -13.09
CA HIS A 64 -0.94 6.06 -14.04
C HIS A 64 -1.46 4.77 -14.66
N ALA A 65 -2.13 3.89 -13.89
CA ALA A 65 -2.75 2.67 -14.40
C ALA A 65 -3.84 2.97 -15.44
N ARG A 66 -4.72 3.94 -15.16
CA ARG A 66 -5.76 4.39 -16.11
C ARG A 66 -5.17 4.99 -17.40
N LYS A 67 -4.09 5.78 -17.28
CA LYS A 67 -3.38 6.31 -18.46
C LYS A 67 -2.77 5.19 -19.28
N LYS A 68 -2.08 4.22 -18.65
CA LYS A 68 -1.50 3.06 -19.33
C LYS A 68 -2.58 2.23 -20.07
N GLN A 69 -3.74 2.02 -19.45
CA GLN A 69 -4.87 1.33 -20.08
C GLN A 69 -5.41 2.10 -21.29
N ARG A 70 -5.61 3.43 -21.19
CA ARG A 70 -6.04 4.25 -22.33
C ARG A 70 -5.04 4.19 -23.48
N THR A 71 -3.75 4.35 -23.20
CA THR A 71 -2.71 4.30 -24.24
C THR A 71 -2.64 2.91 -24.89
N SER A 72 -2.74 1.82 -24.12
CA SER A 72 -2.79 0.46 -24.66
C SER A 72 -3.98 0.25 -25.59
N ALA A 73 -5.18 0.68 -25.18
CA ALA A 73 -6.39 0.55 -26.00
C ALA A 73 -6.33 1.40 -27.27
N THR A 74 -5.74 2.59 -27.23
CA THR A 74 -5.54 3.42 -28.43
C THR A 74 -4.53 2.80 -29.39
N VAL A 75 -3.45 2.19 -28.87
CA VAL A 75 -2.43 1.53 -29.71
C VAL A 75 -2.96 0.24 -30.32
N GLU A 76 -3.80 -0.52 -29.61
CA GLU A 76 -4.49 -1.70 -30.15
C GLU A 76 -5.49 -1.32 -31.25
N ALA A 77 -6.34 -0.30 -31.01
CA ALA A 77 -7.27 0.19 -32.03
C ALA A 77 -6.57 0.66 -33.32
N CYS A 78 -5.45 1.40 -33.20
CA CYS A 78 -4.67 1.81 -34.38
C CYS A 78 -3.96 0.65 -35.11
N LYS A 79 -3.75 -0.51 -34.46
CA LYS A 79 -3.19 -1.69 -35.11
C LYS A 79 -4.25 -2.46 -35.91
N GLU A 80 -5.45 -2.59 -35.36
CA GLU A 80 -6.57 -3.25 -36.05
C GLU A 80 -6.93 -2.49 -37.34
N GLU A 81 -6.96 -1.14 -37.31
CA GLU A 81 -7.21 -0.32 -38.51
C GLU A 81 -6.09 -0.42 -39.57
N ALA A 82 -4.86 -0.76 -39.18
CA ALA A 82 -3.72 -0.88 -40.10
C ALA A 82 -3.61 -2.27 -40.77
N GLU A 83 -4.26 -3.31 -40.20
CA GLU A 83 -4.33 -4.65 -40.78
C GLU A 83 -5.54 -4.81 -41.75
N GLU A 84 -6.48 -3.85 -41.76
CA GLU A 84 -7.63 -3.83 -42.69
C GLU A 84 -7.35 -3.13 -44.04
N ILE A 85 -6.12 -2.68 -44.31
CA ILE A 85 -5.71 -2.03 -45.58
C ILE A 85 -4.79 -2.95 -46.41
#